data_AF-A7ETQ7-F1
#
_entry.id   AF-A7ETQ7-F1
#
_cell.length_a   1.000
_cell.length_b   1.000
_cell.length_c   1.000
_cell.angle_alpha   90.00
_cell.angle_beta   90.00
_cell.angle_gamma   90.00
#
_symmetry.space_group_name_H-M   'P 1'
#
loop_
_entity.id
_entity.type
_entity.pdbx_description
1 polymer ?
#
loop_
_entity_poly.entity_id
_entity_poly.type
_entity_poly.pdbx_seq_one_letter_code
_entity_poly.pdbx_strand_id
1 'polypeptide(L)'
;MIDIAFGGDGATKPLPLISGHSTHNLGTQEIRLIYETIPQQIDQSKPLWIYQYRNSCEKEWNSFYAFSEHEFLDVDWEMVNFYVSGYMGEGNFQTRNVLVVGFLRGRDEGEGGGEGDREGGEEVIIGKRMLVNGVLKENLGGKTRVVRVCENEEERVRVLREVFGIVLLDEEIAGIRGRCVELRGERDGDGSGVVGERKK
;
A
#
# COMPACT_ATOMS: atom_id res chain seq x y z
N MET A 1 2.91 15.24 10.39
CA MET A 1 3.41 13.99 9.80
C MET A 1 3.26 14.04 8.28
N ILE A 2 4.32 13.67 7.56
CA ILE A 2 4.32 13.45 6.11
C ILE A 2 4.84 12.03 5.92
N ASP A 3 4.04 11.17 5.31
CA ASP A 3 4.41 9.79 5.00
C ASP A 3 3.94 9.48 3.58
N ILE A 4 4.91 9.32 2.68
CA ILE A 4 4.70 9.01 1.27
C ILE A 4 4.98 7.54 0.94
N ALA A 5 5.33 6.72 1.94
CA ALA A 5 5.91 5.39 1.75
C ALA A 5 5.08 4.25 2.37
N PHE A 6 4.00 4.54 3.11
CA PHE A 6 3.13 3.49 3.66
C PHE A 6 2.48 2.59 2.60
N GLY A 7 2.17 3.14 1.42
CA GLY A 7 1.50 2.43 0.34
C GLY A 7 0.04 2.85 0.17
N GLY A 8 -0.83 1.90 -0.16
CA GLY A 8 -2.16 2.18 -0.71
C GLY A 8 -3.07 3.01 0.20
N ASP A 9 -3.02 2.81 1.52
CA ASP A 9 -3.87 3.51 2.49
C ASP A 9 -3.10 4.59 3.29
N GLY A 10 -1.96 5.02 2.75
CA GLY A 10 -1.18 6.12 3.31
C GLY A 10 -1.90 7.46 3.16
N ALA A 11 -1.43 8.46 3.91
CA ALA A 11 -1.97 9.81 3.83
C ALA A 11 -1.64 10.44 2.47
N THR A 12 -2.66 10.99 1.78
CA THR A 12 -2.47 11.71 0.51
C THR A 12 -2.10 13.18 0.72
N LYS A 13 -2.13 13.66 1.97
CA LYS A 13 -1.82 15.04 2.37
C LYS A 13 -1.12 15.07 3.72
N PRO A 14 -0.35 16.13 4.04
CA PRO A 14 0.26 16.28 5.35
C PRO A 14 -0.79 16.23 6.46
N LEU A 15 -0.50 15.49 7.53
CA LEU A 15 -1.37 15.42 8.70
C LEU A 15 -0.82 16.27 9.85
N PRO A 16 -1.64 17.14 10.47
CA PRO A 16 -1.22 17.83 11.68
C PRO A 16 -1.09 16.83 12.84
N LEU A 17 -0.09 17.02 13.70
CA LEU A 17 0.08 16.25 14.93
C LEU A 17 -0.92 16.73 15.99
N ILE A 18 -2.21 16.53 15.73
CA ILE A 18 -3.32 16.88 16.61
C ILE A 18 -4.15 15.62 16.83
N SER A 19 -4.14 15.12 18.06
CA SER A 19 -4.85 13.89 18.42
C SER A 19 -6.36 14.02 18.15
N GLY A 20 -6.93 13.03 17.46
CA GLY A 20 -8.35 12.97 17.15
C GLY A 20 -8.81 13.79 15.94
N HIS A 21 -7.94 14.61 15.34
CA HIS A 21 -8.29 15.42 14.17
C HIS A 21 -8.48 14.53 12.93
N SER A 22 -9.74 14.31 12.53
CA SER A 22 -10.08 13.56 11.32
C SER A 22 -9.84 14.40 10.06
N THR A 23 -9.31 13.76 9.02
CA THR A 23 -9.02 14.36 7.73
C THR A 23 -9.49 13.42 6.64
N HIS A 24 -10.23 13.96 5.66
CA HIS A 24 -10.59 13.21 4.45
C HIS A 24 -9.31 12.80 3.68
N ASN A 25 -9.26 11.57 3.14
CA ASN A 25 -8.10 11.05 2.42
C ASN A 25 -8.37 10.80 0.93
N LEU A 26 -8.98 9.66 0.60
CA LEU A 26 -9.30 9.24 -0.76
C LEU A 26 -10.72 8.66 -0.76
N GLY A 27 -11.59 9.17 -1.63
CA GLY A 27 -12.96 8.67 -1.71
C GLY A 27 -13.75 8.95 -0.44
N THR A 28 -14.32 7.91 0.16
CA THR A 28 -14.99 7.99 1.48
C THR A 28 -14.04 7.76 2.66
N GLN A 29 -12.75 7.54 2.41
CA GLN A 29 -11.78 7.23 3.46
C GLN A 29 -11.44 8.48 4.29
N GLU A 30 -11.42 8.31 5.60
CA GLU A 30 -10.90 9.28 6.54
C GLU A 30 -9.69 8.71 7.28
N ILE A 31 -8.76 9.59 7.63
CA ILE A 31 -7.54 9.28 8.35
C ILE A 31 -7.37 10.24 9.53
N ARG A 32 -6.69 9.78 10.58
CA ARG A 32 -6.38 10.62 11.74
C ARG A 32 -5.14 10.12 12.46
N LEU A 33 -4.62 10.97 13.34
CA LEU A 33 -3.63 10.59 14.34
C LEU A 33 -4.29 10.58 15.72
N ILE A 34 -3.92 9.59 16.54
CA ILE A 34 -4.28 9.53 17.96
C ILE A 34 -3.01 9.48 18.78
N TYR A 35 -2.95 10.21 19.88
CA TYR A 35 -1.81 10.22 20.79
C TYR A 35 -2.12 9.41 22.05
N GLU A 36 -1.85 8.11 21.99
CA GLU A 36 -2.21 7.11 23.00
C GLU A 36 -1.12 6.03 23.10
N THR A 37 -1.21 5.17 24.11
CA THR A 37 -0.35 4.00 24.22
C THR A 37 -0.90 2.82 23.42
N ILE A 38 -0.01 1.91 23.02
CA ILE A 38 -0.41 0.63 22.43
C ILE A 38 -0.35 -0.50 23.47
N PRO A 39 -1.19 -1.54 23.37
CA PRO A 39 -1.24 -2.64 24.35
C PRO A 39 0.09 -3.37 24.55
N GLN A 40 0.97 -3.36 23.54
CA GLN A 40 2.26 -4.03 23.56
C GLN A 40 3.32 -3.30 24.39
N GLN A 41 3.11 -2.02 24.73
CA GLN A 41 4.06 -1.28 25.56
C GLN A 41 3.97 -1.76 27.02
N ILE A 42 5.12 -2.06 27.63
CA ILE A 42 5.18 -2.32 29.07
C ILE A 42 4.96 -1.01 29.84
N ASP A 43 5.61 0.06 29.37
CA ASP A 43 5.51 1.39 29.96
C ASP A 43 4.36 2.18 29.33
N GLN A 44 3.20 2.14 29.99
CA GLN A 44 1.98 2.83 29.56
C GLN A 44 1.98 4.34 29.87
N SER A 45 3.12 4.92 30.28
CA SER A 45 3.26 6.38 30.43
C SER A 45 3.79 7.09 29.18
N LYS A 46 4.15 6.34 28.13
CA LYS A 46 4.81 6.83 26.92
C LYS A 46 3.89 6.73 25.70
N PRO A 47 2.99 7.71 25.48
CA PRO A 47 2.13 7.71 24.31
C PRO A 47 2.92 7.76 23.00
N LEU A 48 2.35 7.17 21.96
CA LEU A 48 2.83 7.20 20.59
C LEU A 48 1.78 7.87 19.71
N TRP A 49 2.21 8.43 18.57
CA TRP A 49 1.29 8.81 17.52
C TRP A 49 0.87 7.57 16.75
N ILE A 50 -0.43 7.28 16.72
CA ILE A 50 -1.03 6.12 16.06
C ILE A 50 -1.78 6.61 14.82
N TYR A 51 -1.36 6.15 13.64
CA TYR A 51 -2.08 6.40 12.40
C TYR A 51 -3.28 5.46 12.29
N GLN A 52 -4.45 6.07 12.14
CA GLN A 52 -5.72 5.36 11.97
C GLN A 52 -6.43 5.76 10.69
N TYR A 53 -7.17 4.82 10.13
CA TYR A 53 -8.03 5.05 8.99
C TYR A 53 -9.41 4.41 9.19
N ARG A 54 -10.40 4.90 8.44
CA ARG A 54 -11.70 4.25 8.27
C ARG A 54 -12.20 4.48 6.85
N ASN A 55 -12.91 3.50 6.29
CA ASN A 55 -13.38 3.58 4.91
C ASN A 55 -14.69 4.37 4.74
N SER A 56 -15.37 4.73 5.83
CA SER A 56 -16.47 5.70 5.85
C SER A 56 -16.71 6.18 7.30
N CYS A 57 -17.50 7.24 7.46
CA CYS A 57 -17.82 7.80 8.77
C CYS A 57 -18.62 6.83 9.69
N GLU A 58 -19.26 5.82 9.11
CA GLU A 58 -20.04 4.78 9.79
C GLU A 58 -19.18 3.58 10.23
N LYS A 59 -17.93 3.48 9.78
CA LYS A 59 -17.02 2.38 10.11
C LYS A 59 -16.14 2.74 11.29
N GLU A 60 -15.74 1.71 12.03
CA GLU A 60 -14.76 1.83 13.10
C GLU A 60 -13.38 2.21 12.56
N TRP A 61 -12.63 2.91 13.40
CA TRP A 61 -11.25 3.26 13.14
C TRP A 61 -10.36 2.02 13.24
N ASN A 62 -9.47 1.83 12.27
CA ASN A 62 -8.47 0.78 12.25
C ASN A 62 -7.08 1.42 12.37
N SER A 63 -6.23 0.88 13.25
CA SER A 63 -4.85 1.32 13.41
C SER A 63 -3.93 0.58 12.46
N PHE A 64 -3.01 1.29 11.80
CA PHE A 64 -1.97 0.66 10.97
C PHE A 64 -0.61 0.63 11.67
N TYR A 65 -0.05 1.79 12.00
CA TYR A 65 1.26 1.91 12.61
C TYR A 65 1.27 2.99 13.68
N ALA A 66 2.27 2.91 14.55
CA ALA A 66 2.53 3.90 15.58
C ALA A 66 4.00 4.35 15.51
N PHE A 67 4.26 5.60 15.88
CA PHE A 67 5.61 6.17 15.90
C PHE A 67 5.78 7.11 17.09
N SER A 68 7.02 7.23 17.56
CA SER A 68 7.44 8.26 18.51
C SER A 68 8.04 9.45 17.74
N GLU A 69 8.24 10.57 18.42
CA GLU A 69 8.94 11.73 17.87
C GLU A 69 10.45 11.66 18.08
N HIS A 70 10.99 10.46 18.32
CA HIS A 70 12.43 10.29 18.49
C HIS A 70 13.13 10.41 17.13
N GLU A 71 14.25 11.13 17.11
CA GLU A 71 15.08 11.27 15.92
C GLU A 71 15.74 9.93 15.58
N PHE A 72 15.66 9.53 14.32
CA PHE A 72 16.39 8.39 13.78
C PHE A 72 17.56 8.90 12.94
N LEU A 73 18.74 8.35 13.18
CA LEU A 73 19.94 8.62 12.40
C LEU A 73 20.04 7.66 11.22
N ASP A 74 20.94 7.95 10.28
CA ASP A 74 21.14 7.11 9.08
C ASP A 74 21.40 5.63 9.44
N VAL A 75 22.19 5.37 10.49
CA VAL A 75 22.49 4.01 10.96
C VAL A 75 21.24 3.28 11.48
N ASP A 76 20.28 4.00 12.06
CA ASP A 76 19.02 3.41 12.50
C ASP A 76 18.19 2.94 11.30
N TRP A 77 18.16 3.76 10.24
CA TRP A 77 17.50 3.41 8.98
C TRP A 77 18.19 2.26 8.24
N GLU A 78 19.52 2.16 8.28
CA GLU A 78 20.24 1.02 7.72
C GLU A 78 19.83 -0.29 8.40
N MET A 79 19.73 -0.31 9.72
CA MET A 79 19.27 -1.48 10.47
C MET A 79 17.83 -1.87 10.12
N VAL A 80 16.93 -0.88 10.05
CA VAL A 80 15.53 -1.10 9.66
C VAL A 80 15.45 -1.67 8.24
N ASN A 81 16.16 -1.06 7.28
CA ASN A 81 16.19 -1.50 5.89
C ASN A 81 16.78 -2.91 5.76
N PHE A 82 17.87 -3.22 6.47
CA PHE A 82 18.46 -4.56 6.44
C PHE A 82 17.48 -5.63 6.89
N TYR A 83 16.74 -5.38 7.99
CA TYR A 83 15.73 -6.31 8.46
C TYR A 83 14.59 -6.46 7.44
N VAL A 84 13.98 -5.35 7.01
CA VAL A 84 12.82 -5.37 6.11
C VAL A 84 13.16 -5.99 4.76
N SER A 85 14.32 -5.67 4.19
CA SER A 85 14.73 -6.10 2.85
C SER A 85 15.46 -7.45 2.81
N GLY A 86 16.08 -7.87 3.91
CA GLY A 86 16.95 -9.07 3.95
C GLY A 86 16.44 -10.24 4.77
N TYR A 87 15.58 -10.01 5.77
CA TYR A 87 15.11 -11.08 6.64
C TYR A 87 14.09 -11.98 5.92
N MET A 88 14.41 -13.27 5.78
CA MET A 88 13.56 -14.24 5.06
C MET A 88 12.59 -15.02 5.96
N GLY A 89 12.32 -14.56 7.19
CA GLY A 89 11.33 -15.22 8.06
C GLY A 89 9.92 -15.23 7.46
N GLU A 90 9.09 -16.19 7.85
CA GLU A 90 7.72 -16.35 7.30
C GLU A 90 6.83 -15.12 7.53
N GLY A 91 7.08 -14.37 8.60
CA GLY A 91 6.34 -13.15 8.92
C GLY A 91 6.79 -11.90 8.17
N ASN A 92 7.88 -11.94 7.39
CA ASN A 92 8.32 -10.76 6.64
C ASN A 92 7.48 -10.61 5.37
N PHE A 93 6.57 -9.63 5.38
CA PHE A 93 5.67 -9.36 4.27
C PHE A 93 6.43 -8.88 3.01
N GLN A 94 7.47 -8.07 3.19
CA GLN A 94 8.19 -7.37 2.12
C GLN A 94 9.05 -8.29 1.28
N THR A 95 9.72 -9.28 1.88
CA THR A 95 10.55 -10.26 1.13
C THR A 95 9.74 -11.39 0.50
N ARG A 96 8.44 -11.47 0.80
CA ARG A 96 7.54 -12.55 0.39
C ARG A 96 6.44 -12.11 -0.57
N ASN A 97 6.33 -10.82 -0.86
CA ASN A 97 5.33 -10.28 -1.77
C ASN A 97 5.94 -9.24 -2.70
N VAL A 98 5.42 -9.16 -3.92
CA VAL A 98 5.65 -8.00 -4.80
C VAL A 98 4.50 -7.03 -4.58
N LEU A 99 4.79 -5.85 -4.06
CA LEU A 99 3.80 -4.79 -3.86
C LEU A 99 4.25 -3.52 -4.58
N VAL A 100 3.39 -3.00 -5.45
CA VAL A 100 3.58 -1.68 -6.09
C VAL A 100 2.30 -0.89 -5.94
N VAL A 101 2.43 0.38 -5.55
CA VAL A 101 1.30 1.29 -5.37
C VAL A 101 1.57 2.57 -6.15
N GLY A 102 0.58 3.04 -6.89
CA GLY A 102 0.62 4.33 -7.58
C GLY A 102 -0.70 5.07 -7.40
N PHE A 103 -0.64 6.31 -6.95
CA PHE A 103 -1.82 7.18 -6.87
C PHE A 103 -2.10 7.82 -8.23
N LEU A 104 -3.39 7.96 -8.53
CA LEU A 104 -3.89 8.54 -9.77
C LEU A 104 -4.29 10.00 -9.51
N ARG A 105 -3.81 10.90 -10.36
CA ARG A 105 -4.22 12.31 -10.37
C ARG A 105 -5.34 12.52 -11.36
N GLY A 106 -6.24 13.44 -11.03
CA GLY A 106 -7.30 13.90 -11.90
C GLY A 106 -7.83 15.25 -11.43
N ARG A 107 -8.80 15.79 -12.15
CA ARG A 107 -9.51 17.01 -11.73
C ARG A 107 -10.67 16.62 -10.82
N ASP A 108 -10.91 17.40 -9.78
CA ASP A 108 -12.10 17.26 -8.96
C ASP A 108 -13.34 17.72 -9.76
N GLU A 109 -14.23 16.78 -10.10
CA GLU A 109 -15.48 17.09 -10.81
C GLU A 109 -16.63 17.49 -9.86
N GLY A 110 -16.45 17.32 -8.54
CA GLY A 110 -17.49 17.50 -7.54
C GLY A 110 -18.66 16.52 -7.69
N GLU A 111 -19.37 16.22 -6.61
CA GLU A 111 -20.66 15.51 -6.67
C GLU A 111 -21.73 16.42 -7.31
N GLY A 112 -21.73 16.54 -8.64
CA GLY A 112 -22.75 17.31 -9.38
C GLY A 112 -22.30 18.05 -10.65
N GLY A 113 -21.10 17.82 -11.17
CA GLY A 113 -20.63 18.46 -12.41
C GLY A 113 -21.20 17.83 -13.68
N GLY A 114 -22.23 18.44 -14.27
CA GLY A 114 -22.65 18.15 -15.63
C GLY A 114 -21.57 18.51 -16.67
N GLU A 115 -21.66 17.89 -17.85
CA GLU A 115 -20.80 18.10 -19.02
C GLU A 115 -20.70 19.59 -19.37
N GLY A 116 -19.61 20.23 -18.94
CA GLY A 116 -19.32 21.62 -19.24
C GLY A 116 -17.88 21.94 -18.88
N ASP A 117 -17.08 22.21 -19.91
CA ASP A 117 -15.66 22.58 -19.83
C ASP A 117 -15.35 23.49 -18.64
N ARG A 118 -14.61 22.94 -17.67
CA ARG A 118 -13.94 23.72 -16.63
C ARG A 118 -12.43 23.47 -16.71
N GLU A 119 -11.78 24.20 -17.60
CA GLU A 119 -10.33 24.44 -17.54
C GLU A 119 -10.01 25.26 -16.28
N GLY A 120 -9.82 24.60 -15.13
CA GLY A 120 -9.43 25.31 -13.91
C GLY A 120 -9.51 24.54 -12.58
N GLY A 121 -9.87 23.26 -12.56
CA GLY A 121 -9.89 22.47 -11.32
C GLY A 121 -8.48 22.14 -10.79
N GLU A 122 -8.33 22.09 -9.47
CA GLU A 122 -7.11 21.63 -8.81
C GLU A 122 -6.85 20.15 -9.12
N GLU A 123 -5.59 19.77 -9.37
CA GLU A 123 -5.23 18.36 -9.48
C GLU A 123 -5.33 17.72 -8.10
N VAL A 124 -6.21 16.72 -7.97
CA VAL A 124 -6.40 15.96 -6.74
C VAL A 124 -6.11 14.48 -6.97
N ILE A 125 -5.87 13.76 -5.88
CA ILE A 125 -5.77 12.30 -5.93
C ILE A 125 -7.18 11.71 -6.04
N ILE A 126 -7.50 11.17 -7.20
CA ILE A 126 -8.83 10.61 -7.52
C ILE A 126 -8.88 9.08 -7.32
N GLY A 127 -7.73 8.44 -7.12
CA GLY A 127 -7.69 7.00 -6.98
C GLY A 127 -6.29 6.45 -6.77
N LYS A 128 -6.19 5.13 -6.81
CA LYS A 128 -4.94 4.38 -6.69
C LYS A 128 -4.99 3.08 -7.49
N ARG A 129 -3.84 2.66 -7.97
CA ARG A 129 -3.57 1.34 -8.51
C ARG A 129 -2.58 0.61 -7.62
N MET A 130 -2.82 -0.69 -7.42
CA MET A 130 -2.00 -1.54 -6.57
C MET A 130 -1.75 -2.85 -7.30
N LEU A 131 -0.49 -3.19 -7.53
CA LEU A 131 -0.08 -4.52 -7.96
C LEU A 131 0.32 -5.32 -6.72
N VAL A 132 -0.42 -6.38 -6.43
CA VAL A 132 -0.11 -7.30 -5.32
C VAL A 132 0.16 -8.67 -5.91
N ASN A 133 1.42 -9.09 -5.84
CA ASN A 133 1.95 -10.28 -6.51
C ASN A 133 1.66 -10.23 -8.01
N GLY A 134 0.68 -10.99 -8.51
CA GLY A 134 0.25 -10.94 -9.91
C GLY A 134 -1.04 -10.15 -10.17
N VAL A 135 -1.68 -9.60 -9.14
CA VAL A 135 -3.02 -9.03 -9.25
C VAL A 135 -2.98 -7.51 -9.24
N LEU A 136 -3.29 -6.90 -10.38
CA LEU A 136 -3.48 -5.45 -10.50
C LEU A 136 -4.90 -5.08 -10.06
N LYS A 137 -4.99 -4.18 -9.08
CA LYS A 137 -6.22 -3.64 -8.52
C LYS A 137 -6.29 -2.13 -8.70
N GLU A 138 -7.49 -1.60 -8.79
CA GLU A 138 -7.77 -0.17 -8.89
C GLU A 138 -8.87 0.23 -7.93
N ASN A 139 -8.73 1.38 -7.28
CA ASN A 139 -9.74 2.00 -6.44
C ASN A 139 -9.81 3.49 -6.78
N LEU A 140 -10.94 3.95 -7.32
CA LEU A 140 -11.20 5.33 -7.72
C LEU A 140 -12.02 6.09 -6.66
N GLY A 141 -11.73 5.88 -5.37
CA GLY A 141 -12.40 6.60 -4.28
C GLY A 141 -13.59 5.88 -3.66
N GLY A 142 -13.63 4.54 -3.66
CA GLY A 142 -14.66 3.84 -2.90
C GLY A 142 -14.52 2.33 -2.91
N LYS A 143 -14.55 1.72 -4.10
CA LYS A 143 -14.49 0.27 -4.25
C LYS A 143 -13.26 -0.16 -5.03
N THR A 144 -12.53 -1.12 -4.47
CA THR A 144 -11.43 -1.79 -5.16
C THR A 144 -11.98 -2.82 -6.14
N ARG A 145 -11.52 -2.77 -7.39
CA ARG A 145 -11.77 -3.79 -8.42
C ARG A 145 -10.46 -4.38 -8.92
N VAL A 146 -10.50 -5.64 -9.38
CA VAL A 146 -9.40 -6.26 -10.11
C VAL A 146 -9.45 -5.74 -11.55
N VAL A 147 -8.31 -5.26 -12.04
CA VAL A 147 -8.15 -4.76 -13.42
C VAL A 147 -7.51 -5.82 -14.31
N ARG A 148 -6.51 -6.53 -13.78
CA ARG A 148 -5.76 -7.56 -14.51
C ARG A 148 -5.18 -8.56 -13.52
N VAL A 149 -5.09 -9.82 -13.93
CA VAL A 149 -4.30 -10.86 -13.25
C VAL A 149 -3.18 -11.25 -14.22
N CYS A 150 -1.94 -11.24 -13.74
CA CYS A 150 -0.77 -11.67 -14.48
C CYS A 150 -0.58 -13.16 -14.19
N GLU A 151 -0.53 -13.98 -15.24
CA GLU A 151 -0.35 -15.43 -15.14
C GLU A 151 1.13 -15.83 -15.04
N ASN A 152 2.03 -14.94 -15.46
CA ASN A 152 3.47 -15.18 -15.51
C ASN A 152 4.26 -13.88 -15.25
N GLU A 153 5.58 -14.02 -15.10
CA GLU A 153 6.48 -12.90 -14.83
C GLU A 153 6.54 -11.90 -16.00
N GLU A 154 6.49 -12.38 -17.25
CA GLU A 154 6.54 -11.51 -18.43
C GLU A 154 5.35 -10.54 -18.45
N GLU A 155 4.15 -11.01 -18.08
CA GLU A 155 2.97 -10.17 -17.92
C GLU A 155 3.12 -9.18 -16.78
N ARG A 156 3.68 -9.60 -15.65
CA ARG A 156 3.90 -8.71 -14.51
C ARG A 156 4.89 -7.60 -14.84
N VAL A 157 5.98 -7.91 -15.53
CA VAL A 157 6.97 -6.93 -16.02
C VAL A 157 6.33 -5.96 -17.00
N ARG A 158 5.44 -6.42 -17.89
CA ARG A 158 4.66 -5.51 -18.75
C ARG A 158 3.78 -4.56 -17.93
N VAL A 159 3.10 -5.05 -16.90
CA VAL A 159 2.29 -4.21 -16.00
C VAL A 159 3.13 -3.17 -15.27
N LEU A 160 4.30 -3.54 -14.75
CA LEU A 160 5.23 -2.59 -14.11
C LEU A 160 5.55 -1.42 -15.05
N ARG A 161 5.86 -1.71 -16.31
CA ARG A 161 6.14 -0.70 -17.34
C ARG A 161 4.92 0.14 -17.71
N GLU A 162 3.84 -0.52 -18.12
CA GLU A 162 2.66 0.13 -18.72
C GLU A 162 1.85 0.94 -17.69
N VAL A 163 1.77 0.46 -16.45
CA VAL A 163 0.89 1.03 -15.43
C VAL A 163 1.64 1.91 -14.43
N PHE A 164 2.86 1.53 -14.06
CA PHE A 164 3.63 2.23 -13.03
C PHE A 164 4.86 2.95 -13.58
N GLY A 165 5.16 2.84 -14.88
CA GLY A 165 6.34 3.45 -15.49
C GLY A 165 7.67 2.85 -15.01
N ILE A 166 7.64 1.68 -14.38
CA ILE A 166 8.83 1.00 -13.86
C ILE A 166 9.38 0.11 -14.96
N VAL A 167 10.56 0.48 -15.48
CA VAL A 167 11.26 -0.29 -16.51
C VAL A 167 12.42 -1.03 -15.85
N LEU A 168 12.36 -2.37 -15.88
CA LEU A 168 13.44 -3.23 -15.42
C LEU A 168 14.41 -3.53 -16.56
N LEU A 169 15.69 -3.62 -16.23
CA LEU A 169 16.75 -4.11 -17.11
C LEU A 169 16.65 -5.63 -17.26
N ASP A 170 17.24 -6.18 -18.32
CA ASP A 170 17.24 -7.63 -18.57
C ASP A 170 17.85 -8.43 -17.41
N GLU A 171 18.90 -7.89 -16.78
CA GLU A 171 19.55 -8.50 -15.60
C GLU A 171 18.63 -8.50 -14.37
N GLU A 172 17.85 -7.44 -14.16
CA GLU A 172 16.89 -7.35 -13.06
C GLU A 172 15.72 -8.32 -13.25
N ILE A 173 15.22 -8.44 -14.49
CA ILE A 173 14.21 -9.43 -14.87
C ILE A 173 14.74 -10.85 -14.65
N ALA A 174 15.97 -11.12 -15.11
CA ALA A 174 16.62 -12.42 -14.90
C ALA A 174 16.81 -12.74 -13.41
N GLY A 175 17.07 -11.73 -12.57
CA GLY A 175 17.24 -11.86 -11.13
C GLY A 175 15.97 -12.25 -10.35
N ILE A 176 14.79 -12.16 -10.96
CA ILE A 176 13.52 -12.64 -10.38
C ILE A 176 13.45 -14.18 -10.43
N ARG A 177 14.07 -14.80 -11.44
CA ARG A 177 13.97 -16.25 -11.66
C ARG A 177 14.45 -17.03 -10.45
N GLY A 178 13.64 -18.00 -10.00
CA GLY A 178 13.95 -18.84 -8.85
C GLY A 178 13.77 -18.17 -7.48
N ARG A 179 13.35 -16.89 -7.43
CA ARG A 179 12.94 -16.25 -6.17
C ARG A 179 11.60 -16.82 -5.70
N CYS A 180 11.34 -16.75 -4.39
CA CYS A 180 10.07 -17.19 -3.81
C CYS A 180 8.85 -16.37 -4.26
N VAL A 181 9.07 -15.20 -4.87
CA VAL A 181 8.03 -14.29 -5.37
C VAL A 181 7.80 -14.38 -6.89
N GLU A 182 8.59 -15.19 -7.60
CA GLU A 182 8.47 -15.42 -9.04
C GLU A 182 7.06 -15.94 -9.39
N LEU A 183 6.40 -15.33 -10.39
CA LEU A 183 5.16 -15.87 -10.93
C LEU A 183 5.47 -16.94 -11.96
N ARG A 184 5.26 -18.20 -11.55
CA ARG A 184 5.36 -19.36 -12.44
C ARG A 184 4.02 -19.58 -13.11
N GLY A 185 4.03 -19.60 -14.44
CA GLY A 185 2.83 -19.93 -15.22
C GLY A 185 2.39 -21.38 -14.96
N GLU A 186 1.15 -21.71 -15.35
CA GLU A 186 0.55 -23.05 -15.12
C GLU A 186 1.34 -24.24 -15.71
N ARG A 187 2.36 -23.99 -16.53
CA ARG A 187 3.19 -25.05 -17.15
C ARG A 187 4.32 -25.58 -16.25
N ASP A 188 4.62 -24.90 -15.14
CA ASP A 188 5.73 -25.27 -14.25
C ASP A 188 5.28 -25.96 -12.95
N GLY A 189 4.03 -26.42 -12.91
CA GLY A 189 3.47 -27.18 -11.79
C GLY A 189 4.10 -28.56 -11.68
N ASP A 190 5.18 -28.67 -10.89
CA ASP A 190 5.66 -29.94 -10.37
C ASP A 190 4.52 -30.63 -9.58
N GLY A 191 4.23 -31.87 -9.97
CA GLY A 191 3.11 -32.66 -9.48
C GLY A 191 3.33 -33.14 -8.05
N SER A 192 3.18 -32.26 -7.06
CA SER A 192 2.97 -32.68 -5.67
C SER A 192 2.21 -31.63 -4.86
N GLY A 193 0.96 -31.96 -4.50
CA GLY A 193 0.13 -31.08 -3.67
C GLY A 193 -1.35 -31.47 -3.65
N VAL A 194 -1.64 -32.69 -3.22
CA VAL A 194 -3.00 -33.18 -3.01
C VAL A 194 -3.70 -32.35 -1.91
N VAL A 195 -4.86 -31.80 -2.27
CA VAL A 195 -6.12 -31.61 -1.52
C VAL A 195 -6.05 -31.48 0.00
N GLY A 196 -6.55 -30.34 0.49
CA GLY A 196 -6.91 -30.16 1.89
C GLY A 196 -7.77 -28.92 2.13
N GLU A 197 -9.02 -28.94 1.63
CA GLU A 197 -10.09 -28.11 2.19
C GLU A 197 -10.14 -28.30 3.72
N ARG A 198 -10.27 -27.19 4.46
CA ARG A 198 -11.27 -27.11 5.54
C ARG A 198 -11.58 -25.65 5.91
N LYS A 199 -12.85 -25.31 5.63
CA LYS A 199 -13.63 -24.24 6.27
C LYS A 199 -13.61 -24.39 7.79
N LYS A 200 -13.31 -23.32 8.52
CA LYS A 200 -14.28 -22.46 9.24
C LYS A 200 -13.54 -21.30 9.90
#